data_AF-A0A2V9NST3-F1
#
_entry.id   AF-A0A2V9NST3-F1
#
_cell.length_a   1.000
_cell.length_b   1.000
_cell.length_c   1.000
_cell.angle_alpha   90.00
_cell.angle_beta   90.00
_cell.angle_gamma   90.00
#
_symmetry.space_group_name_H-M   'P 1'
#
loop_
_entity.id
_entity.type
_entity.pdbx_description
1 polymer ?
#
loop_
_entity_poly.entity_id
_entity_poly.type
_entity_poly.pdbx_seq_one_letter_code
_entity_poly.pdbx_strand_id
1 'polypeptide(L)'
;METLGYALLARHLPAEQPVYKLQASAPDPGQRPFTQAELADLSRKYIAAMRRVEADGPYCFIAMCEGVQIAQQMVLDLEAEGQQVGFFAILDTWVLENSQIRWRWQINYYQQRLRELRRMSFSRRVSKLKKALGTNLRTLATFEKPELSVLWHRAYWPDKDFQPPRFQVPVVLFKRPQQPSHYIDDPELGWGRRSAGGVEIHPIDFHHREMLREPYVGLVGKLLAQHLERWRHSKAELKSLDAAAGTAALAGQRMS
;
A
#
# COMPACT_ATOMS: atom_id res chain seq x y z
N MET A 1 4.64 3.07 17.19
CA MET A 1 5.38 4.21 16.61
C MET A 1 4.66 4.82 15.41
N GLU A 2 3.93 4.04 14.60
CA GLU A 2 3.22 4.52 13.39
C GLU A 2 2.06 5.48 13.65
N THR A 3 1.33 5.32 14.76
CA THR A 3 0.19 6.21 15.10
C THR A 3 0.62 7.67 15.21
N LEU A 4 1.83 7.93 15.73
CA LEU A 4 2.36 9.28 15.85
C LEU A 4 2.64 9.89 14.46
N GLY A 5 3.10 9.08 13.51
CA GLY A 5 3.42 9.54 12.15
C GLY A 5 2.19 9.99 11.36
N TYR A 6 1.12 9.20 11.40
CA TYR A 6 -0.15 9.58 10.75
C TYR A 6 -0.82 10.79 11.44
N ALA A 7 -0.67 10.92 12.76
CA ALA A 7 -1.13 12.12 13.47
C ALA A 7 -0.36 13.37 13.05
N LEU A 8 0.96 13.28 12.83
CA LEU A 8 1.74 14.39 12.27
C LEU A 8 1.30 14.75 10.86
N LEU A 9 1.04 13.75 10.01
CA LEU A 9 0.51 13.97 8.66
C LEU A 9 -0.82 14.74 8.69
N ALA A 10 -1.73 14.35 9.57
CA ALA A 10 -3.03 15.01 9.71
C ALA A 10 -2.91 16.50 10.05
N ARG A 11 -1.86 16.90 10.78
CA ARG A 11 -1.62 18.32 11.13
C ARG A 11 -1.18 19.18 9.95
N HIS A 12 -0.71 18.57 8.87
CA HIS A 12 -0.32 19.25 7.63
C HIS A 12 -1.43 19.28 6.58
N LEU A 13 -2.60 18.69 6.88
CA LEU A 13 -3.78 18.74 6.03
C LEU A 13 -4.69 19.92 6.43
N PRO A 14 -5.56 20.40 5.52
CA PRO A 14 -6.52 21.45 5.85
C PRO A 14 -7.38 21.05 7.05
N ALA A 15 -7.70 21.99 7.93
CA ALA A 15 -8.47 21.73 9.15
C ALA A 15 -9.87 21.14 8.88
N GLU A 16 -10.41 21.40 7.69
CA GLU A 16 -11.70 20.88 7.21
C GLU A 16 -11.60 19.45 6.64
N GLN A 17 -10.40 18.87 6.51
CA GLN A 17 -10.22 17.50 6.06
C GLN A 17 -10.12 16.57 7.27
N PRO A 18 -11.19 15.83 7.62
CA PRO A 18 -11.09 14.86 8.70
C PRO A 18 -10.16 13.71 8.29
N VAL A 19 -9.37 13.23 9.25
CA VAL A 19 -8.41 12.13 9.08
C VAL A 19 -8.68 11.07 10.12
N TYR A 20 -8.96 9.85 9.67
CA TYR A 20 -9.22 8.71 10.54
C TYR A 20 -8.16 7.64 10.32
N LYS A 21 -7.56 7.18 11.42
CA LYS A 21 -6.66 6.03 11.41
C LYS A 21 -7.46 4.78 11.77
N LEU A 22 -7.46 3.80 10.87
CA LEU A 22 -8.07 2.50 11.11
C LEU A 22 -7.05 1.56 11.75
N GLN A 23 -7.43 0.95 12.88
CA GLN A 23 -6.56 0.02 13.60
C GLN A 23 -7.42 -1.09 14.21
N ALA A 24 -7.32 -2.29 13.65
CA ALA A 24 -7.89 -3.51 14.21
C ALA A 24 -6.77 -4.43 14.71
N SER A 25 -7.16 -5.40 15.55
CA SER A 25 -6.31 -6.54 15.85
C SER A 25 -6.16 -7.39 14.58
N ALA A 26 -5.01 -7.31 13.93
CA ALA A 26 -4.65 -8.14 12.80
C ALA A 26 -3.59 -9.17 13.24
N PRO A 27 -3.55 -10.37 12.62
CA PRO A 27 -2.41 -11.27 12.72
C PRO A 27 -1.11 -10.51 12.41
N ASP A 28 -0.03 -10.81 13.13
CA ASP A 28 1.26 -10.16 12.91
C ASP A 28 1.79 -10.48 11.50
N PRO A 29 1.76 -9.50 10.58
CA PRO A 29 2.19 -9.75 9.20
C PRO A 29 3.71 -9.91 9.11
N GLY A 30 4.48 -9.58 10.15
CA GLY A 30 5.91 -9.82 10.21
C GLY A 30 6.29 -11.30 10.22
N GLN A 31 5.32 -12.20 10.46
CA GLN A 31 5.54 -13.64 10.46
C GLN A 31 5.22 -14.26 9.10
N ARG A 32 4.09 -13.92 8.49
CA ARG A 32 3.64 -14.44 7.19
C ARG A 32 2.79 -13.41 6.42
N PRO A 33 2.68 -13.51 5.09
CA PRO A 33 1.75 -12.69 4.33
C PRO A 33 0.30 -12.91 4.81
N PHE A 34 -0.55 -11.89 4.62
CA PHE A 34 -1.98 -12.04 4.85
C PHE A 34 -2.57 -13.06 3.88
N THR A 35 -3.49 -13.87 4.38
CA THR A 35 -4.36 -14.67 3.52
C THR A 35 -5.46 -13.80 2.92
N GLN A 36 -6.04 -14.24 1.80
CA GLN A 36 -7.17 -13.53 1.20
C GLN A 36 -8.37 -13.41 2.15
N ALA A 37 -8.62 -14.45 2.97
CA ALA A 37 -9.70 -14.43 3.94
C ALA A 37 -9.48 -13.36 5.04
N GLU A 38 -8.23 -13.17 5.48
CA GLU A 38 -7.87 -12.14 6.45
C GLU A 38 -7.97 -10.73 5.86
N LEU A 39 -7.50 -10.53 4.61
CA LEU A 39 -7.65 -9.25 3.93
C LEU A 39 -9.13 -8.90 3.75
N ALA A 40 -9.95 -9.85 3.31
CA ALA A 40 -11.39 -9.65 3.17
C ALA A 40 -12.05 -9.34 4.52
N ASP A 41 -11.64 -10.00 5.61
CA ASP A 41 -12.18 -9.73 6.94
C ASP A 41 -11.78 -8.35 7.49
N LEU A 42 -10.51 -7.97 7.33
CA LEU A 42 -10.02 -6.65 7.71
C LEU A 42 -10.71 -5.55 6.89
N SER A 43 -10.83 -5.76 5.57
CA SER A 43 -11.51 -4.84 4.67
C SER A 43 -12.96 -4.60 5.10
N ARG A 44 -13.75 -5.68 5.31
CA ARG A 44 -15.14 -5.57 5.80
C ARG A 44 -15.24 -4.81 7.11
N LYS A 45 -14.37 -5.12 8.08
CA LYS A 45 -14.36 -4.45 9.40
C LYS A 45 -14.04 -2.97 9.28
N TYR A 46 -13.06 -2.62 8.45
CA TYR A 46 -12.63 -1.24 8.25
C TYR A 46 -13.65 -0.42 7.46
N ILE A 47 -14.22 -0.95 6.39
CA ILE A 47 -15.31 -0.29 5.64
C ILE A 47 -16.53 -0.09 6.54
N ALA A 48 -16.92 -1.09 7.32
CA ALA A 48 -18.04 -0.97 8.27
C ALA A 48 -17.78 0.10 9.35
N ALA A 49 -16.53 0.26 9.81
CA ALA A 49 -16.17 1.32 10.73
C ALA A 49 -16.19 2.70 10.07
N MET A 50 -15.69 2.82 8.83
CA MET A 50 -15.72 4.06 8.07
C MET A 50 -17.15 4.54 7.80
N ARG A 51 -18.05 3.63 7.41
CA ARG A 51 -19.46 3.93 7.14
C ARG A 51 -20.26 4.45 8.34
N ARG A 52 -19.78 4.22 9.56
CA ARG A 52 -20.38 4.80 10.78
C ARG A 52 -20.08 6.29 10.93
N VAL A 53 -19.03 6.77 10.26
CA VAL A 53 -18.59 8.16 10.31
C VAL A 53 -19.07 8.92 9.08
N GLU A 54 -18.86 8.34 7.90
CA GLU A 54 -19.29 8.89 6.61
C GLU A 54 -19.85 7.74 5.77
N ALA A 55 -21.14 7.74 5.48
CA ALA A 55 -21.83 6.59 4.89
C ALA A 55 -21.55 6.44 3.39
N ASP A 56 -21.60 7.56 2.66
CA ASP A 56 -21.65 7.58 1.19
C ASP A 56 -20.33 8.00 0.53
N GLY A 57 -19.30 8.26 1.35
CA GLY A 57 -18.00 8.70 0.87
C GLY A 57 -18.08 10.01 0.09
N PRO A 58 -17.18 10.24 -0.88
CA PRO A 58 -16.19 9.32 -1.40
C PRO A 58 -14.99 9.22 -0.46
N TYR A 59 -14.40 8.04 -0.42
CA TYR A 59 -13.29 7.75 0.47
C TYR A 59 -11.96 8.06 -0.20
N CYS A 60 -11.01 8.61 0.55
CA CYS A 60 -9.63 8.77 0.11
C CYS A 60 -8.74 7.94 1.05
N PHE A 61 -7.86 7.13 0.48
CA PHE A 61 -7.01 6.23 1.26
C PHE A 61 -5.56 6.72 1.26
N ILE A 62 -4.88 6.57 2.38
CA ILE A 62 -3.43 6.69 2.46
C ILE A 62 -2.87 5.52 3.25
N ALA A 63 -1.85 4.84 2.70
CA ALA A 63 -1.27 3.68 3.34
C ALA A 63 0.22 3.51 3.07
N MET A 64 0.88 2.79 3.99
CA MET A 64 2.29 2.41 3.95
C MET A 64 2.44 0.94 4.34
N CYS A 65 3.47 0.27 3.82
CA CYS A 65 3.82 -1.11 4.13
C CYS A 65 2.62 -2.06 4.01
N GLU A 66 2.31 -2.83 5.05
CA GLU A 66 1.24 -3.83 5.05
C GLU A 66 -0.15 -3.20 4.96
N GLY A 67 -0.30 -1.95 5.42
CA GLY A 67 -1.54 -1.20 5.28
C GLY A 67 -1.98 -1.03 3.82
N VAL A 68 -1.04 -1.06 2.87
CA VAL A 68 -1.32 -0.93 1.44
C VAL A 68 -2.08 -2.12 0.89
N GLN A 69 -1.81 -3.34 1.37
CA GLN A 69 -2.56 -4.54 0.97
C GLN A 69 -4.01 -4.47 1.47
N ILE A 70 -4.19 -4.00 2.70
CA ILE A 70 -5.54 -3.83 3.28
C ILE A 70 -6.30 -2.73 2.56
N ALA A 71 -5.67 -1.57 2.35
CA ALA A 71 -6.28 -0.45 1.63
C ALA A 71 -6.62 -0.82 0.17
N GLN A 72 -5.76 -1.58 -0.52
CA GLN A 72 -6.07 -2.10 -1.84
C GLN A 72 -7.32 -2.99 -1.83
N GLN A 73 -7.44 -3.90 -0.85
CA GLN A 73 -8.63 -4.73 -0.73
C GLN A 73 -9.88 -3.89 -0.46
N MET A 74 -9.78 -2.86 0.39
CA MET A 74 -10.89 -1.95 0.67
C MET A 74 -11.32 -1.16 -0.58
N VAL A 75 -10.36 -0.74 -1.40
CA VAL A 75 -10.63 -0.07 -2.69
C VAL A 75 -11.40 -1.02 -3.61
N LEU A 76 -10.96 -2.25 -3.76
CA LEU A 76 -11.62 -3.26 -4.60
C LEU A 76 -13.05 -3.53 -4.14
N ASP A 77 -13.25 -3.71 -2.83
CA ASP A 77 -14.56 -4.01 -2.25
C ASP A 77 -15.52 -2.82 -2.43
N LEU A 78 -15.05 -1.58 -2.21
CA LEU A 78 -15.85 -0.37 -2.42
C LEU A 78 -16.24 -0.17 -3.89
N GLU A 79 -15.30 -0.38 -4.82
CA GLU A 79 -15.62 -0.29 -6.26
C GLU A 79 -16.59 -1.36 -6.72
N ALA A 80 -16.46 -2.60 -6.21
CA ALA A 80 -17.40 -3.68 -6.49
C ALA A 80 -18.82 -3.38 -5.98
N GLU A 81 -18.94 -2.57 -4.92
CA GLU A 81 -20.20 -2.06 -4.40
C GLU A 81 -20.70 -0.78 -5.10
N GLY A 82 -20.00 -0.33 -6.16
CA GLY A 82 -20.35 0.88 -6.92
C GLY A 82 -20.05 2.19 -6.18
N GLN A 83 -19.28 2.15 -5.09
CA GLN A 83 -18.90 3.33 -4.32
C GLN A 83 -17.76 4.08 -4.99
N GLN A 84 -17.81 5.40 -4.94
CA GLN A 84 -16.72 6.23 -5.44
C GLN A 84 -15.60 6.33 -4.41
N VAL A 85 -14.38 6.03 -4.85
CA VAL A 85 -13.15 6.30 -4.11
C VAL A 85 -12.42 7.43 -4.84
N GLY A 86 -11.99 8.45 -4.10
CA GLY A 86 -11.36 9.64 -4.68
C GLY A 86 -9.98 9.33 -5.26
N PHE A 87 -9.08 8.84 -4.42
CA PHE A 87 -7.74 8.37 -4.82
C PHE A 87 -7.16 7.42 -3.76
N PHE A 88 -6.11 6.70 -4.13
CA PHE A 88 -5.32 5.86 -3.24
C PHE A 88 -3.87 6.38 -3.15
N ALA A 89 -3.52 7.03 -2.05
CA ALA A 89 -2.17 7.50 -1.77
C ALA A 89 -1.31 6.39 -1.15
N ILE A 90 -0.13 6.16 -1.74
CA ILE A 90 0.77 5.08 -1.38
C ILE A 90 2.12 5.66 -0.99
N LEU A 91 2.60 5.22 0.17
CA LEU A 91 3.82 5.70 0.79
C LEU A 91 4.95 4.66 0.61
N ASP A 92 5.81 4.88 -0.40
CA ASP A 92 7.03 4.13 -0.75
C ASP A 92 6.89 2.60 -0.65
N THR A 93 5.77 2.09 -1.15
CA THR A 93 5.43 0.67 -1.06
C THR A 93 5.17 0.09 -2.44
N TRP A 94 5.91 -0.96 -2.79
CA TRP A 94 5.71 -1.73 -4.01
C TRP A 94 4.47 -2.61 -3.91
N VAL A 95 3.88 -2.96 -5.06
CA VAL A 95 2.98 -4.12 -5.12
C VAL A 95 3.69 -5.36 -4.60
N LEU A 96 2.96 -6.25 -3.93
CA LEU A 96 3.56 -7.43 -3.29
C LEU A 96 4.07 -8.41 -4.35
N GLU A 97 3.22 -8.75 -5.32
CA GLU A 97 3.51 -9.81 -6.28
C GLU A 97 4.36 -9.32 -7.45
N ASN A 98 5.33 -10.14 -7.86
CA ASN A 98 6.15 -9.95 -9.05
C ASN A 98 6.90 -8.61 -9.11
N SER A 99 7.17 -7.98 -7.97
CA SER A 99 7.91 -6.72 -7.88
C SER A 99 9.43 -6.89 -7.82
N GLN A 100 9.93 -8.10 -7.55
CA GLN A 100 11.36 -8.35 -7.30
C GLN A 100 11.97 -9.37 -8.27
N ILE A 101 13.23 -9.10 -8.66
CA ILE A 101 14.06 -10.01 -9.45
C ILE A 101 14.69 -11.04 -8.50
N ARG A 102 14.20 -12.28 -8.56
CA ARG A 102 14.54 -13.40 -7.65
C ARG A 102 16.03 -13.50 -7.31
N TRP A 103 16.89 -13.58 -8.32
CA TRP A 103 18.32 -13.79 -8.10
C TRP A 103 19.01 -12.56 -7.49
N ARG A 104 18.58 -11.34 -7.86
CA ARG A 104 19.10 -10.08 -7.28
C ARG A 104 18.69 -9.95 -5.82
N TRP A 105 17.44 -10.33 -5.50
CA TRP A 105 16.97 -10.39 -4.12
C TRP A 105 17.78 -11.39 -3.30
N GLN A 106 18.05 -12.58 -3.85
CA GLN A 106 18.85 -13.61 -3.17
C GLN A 106 20.27 -13.11 -2.85
N ILE A 107 20.92 -12.45 -3.82
CA ILE A 107 22.25 -11.84 -3.63
C ILE A 107 22.17 -10.78 -2.52
N ASN A 108 21.21 -9.87 -2.60
CA ASN A 108 21.02 -8.82 -1.62
C ASN A 108 20.80 -9.39 -0.20
N TYR A 109 19.93 -10.39 -0.08
CA TYR A 109 19.64 -11.10 1.17
C TYR A 109 20.90 -11.71 1.80
N TYR A 110 21.69 -12.47 1.04
CA TYR A 110 22.91 -13.07 1.57
C TYR A 110 24.00 -12.05 1.87
N GLN A 111 24.12 -10.99 1.06
CA GLN A 111 25.03 -9.88 1.35
C GLN A 111 24.67 -9.18 2.67
N GLN A 112 23.38 -8.92 2.93
CA GLN A 112 22.93 -8.33 4.20
C GLN A 112 23.26 -9.25 5.38
N ARG A 113 22.96 -10.56 5.27
CA ARG A 113 23.29 -11.52 6.32
C ARG A 113 24.79 -11.62 6.59
N LEU A 114 25.62 -11.57 5.56
CA LEU A 114 27.07 -11.57 5.73
C LEU A 114 27.55 -10.30 6.43
N ARG A 115 27.02 -9.13 6.08
CA ARG A 115 27.32 -7.85 6.75
C ARG A 115 26.90 -7.88 8.22
N GLU A 116 25.71 -8.38 8.53
CA GLU A 116 25.25 -8.56 9.91
C GLU A 116 26.17 -9.49 10.70
N LEU A 117 26.52 -10.66 10.14
CA LEU A 117 27.42 -11.60 10.80
C LEU A 117 28.79 -10.97 11.07
N ARG A 118 29.33 -10.20 10.12
CA ARG A 118 30.60 -9.48 10.28
C ARG A 118 30.53 -8.43 11.39
N ARG A 119 29.39 -7.75 11.57
CA ARG A 119 29.15 -6.76 12.63
C ARG A 119 28.93 -7.36 14.03
N MET A 120 28.65 -8.66 14.12
CA MET A 120 28.40 -9.32 15.40
C MET A 120 29.71 -9.71 16.11
N SER A 121 29.65 -9.83 17.45
CA SER A 121 30.70 -10.46 18.24
C SER A 121 30.84 -11.95 17.90
N PHE A 122 32.03 -12.51 18.12
CA PHE A 122 32.33 -13.90 17.76
C PHE A 122 31.35 -14.92 18.38
N SER A 123 31.01 -14.77 19.66
CA SER A 123 30.06 -15.65 20.35
C SER A 123 28.66 -15.64 19.71
N ARG A 124 28.16 -14.46 19.33
CA ARG A 124 26.87 -14.32 18.61
C ARG A 124 26.93 -14.93 17.22
N ARG A 125 28.06 -14.83 16.50
CA ARG A 125 28.25 -15.50 15.19
C ARG A 125 28.16 -17.01 15.32
N VAL A 126 28.88 -17.60 16.29
CA VAL A 126 28.87 -19.04 16.55
C VAL A 126 27.45 -19.52 16.88
N SER A 127 26.72 -18.79 17.74
CA SER A 127 25.33 -19.11 18.08
C SER A 127 24.40 -19.08 16.86
N LYS A 128 24.45 -18.01 16.03
CA LYS A 128 23.66 -17.94 14.78
C LYS A 128 24.01 -19.08 13.82
N LEU A 129 25.30 -19.43 13.70
CA LEU A 129 25.74 -20.51 12.81
C LEU A 129 25.25 -21.88 13.30
N LYS A 130 25.33 -22.18 14.59
CA LYS A 130 24.76 -23.40 15.19
C LYS A 130 23.26 -23.49 14.94
N LYS A 131 22.52 -22.40 15.12
CA LYS A 131 21.07 -22.35 14.85
C LYS A 131 20.77 -22.61 13.37
N ALA A 132 21.53 -21.99 12.46
CA ALA A 132 21.37 -22.19 11.03
C ALA A 132 21.69 -23.62 10.58
N LEU A 133 22.77 -24.22 11.10
CA LEU A 133 23.12 -25.63 10.89
C LEU A 133 21.99 -26.55 11.35
N GLY A 134 21.45 -26.34 12.54
CA GLY A 134 20.31 -27.13 13.05
C GLY A 134 19.07 -27.04 12.17
N THR A 135 18.71 -25.84 11.69
CA THR A 135 17.58 -25.67 10.76
C THR A 135 17.85 -26.35 9.41
N ASN A 136 19.06 -26.23 8.87
CA ASN A 136 19.43 -26.84 7.60
C ASN A 136 19.49 -28.38 7.69
N LEU A 137 20.02 -28.93 8.78
CA LEU A 137 20.01 -30.37 9.07
C LEU A 137 18.58 -30.91 9.11
N ARG A 138 17.66 -30.18 9.77
CA ARG A 138 16.25 -30.54 9.80
C ARG A 138 15.63 -30.51 8.41
N THR A 139 15.85 -29.45 7.62
CA THR A 139 15.35 -29.37 6.23
C THR A 139 15.96 -30.43 5.31
N LEU A 140 17.22 -30.81 5.50
CA LEU A 140 17.83 -31.91 4.74
C LEU A 140 17.29 -33.28 5.16
N ALA A 141 16.96 -33.45 6.45
CA ALA A 141 16.41 -34.69 6.98
C ALA A 141 14.92 -34.89 6.62
N THR A 142 14.12 -33.82 6.64
CA THR A 142 12.68 -33.90 6.34
C THR A 142 12.34 -33.52 4.90
N PHE A 143 13.29 -32.96 4.14
CA PHE A 143 13.07 -32.30 2.85
C PHE A 143 12.05 -31.15 2.89
N GLU A 144 11.61 -30.73 4.09
CA GLU A 144 10.65 -29.65 4.27
C GLU A 144 11.37 -28.31 4.49
N LYS A 145 11.08 -27.35 3.62
CA LYS A 145 11.43 -25.95 3.87
C LYS A 145 10.54 -25.40 4.98
N PRO A 146 11.03 -24.44 5.78
CA PRO A 146 10.18 -23.74 6.75
C PRO A 146 8.95 -23.15 6.04
N GLU A 147 7.76 -23.47 6.56
CA GLU A 147 6.47 -23.05 6.01
C GLU A 147 6.43 -21.55 5.67
N LEU A 148 6.92 -20.71 6.59
CA LEU A 148 7.00 -19.25 6.40
C LEU A 148 7.78 -18.85 5.14
N SER A 149 8.88 -19.54 4.82
CA SER A 149 9.66 -19.24 3.61
C SER A 149 8.89 -19.59 2.35
N VAL A 150 8.05 -20.62 2.38
CA VAL A 150 7.22 -21.04 1.25
C VAL A 150 6.08 -20.03 1.05
N LEU A 151 5.45 -19.57 2.13
CA LEU A 151 4.37 -18.59 2.08
C LEU A 151 4.84 -17.26 1.48
N TRP A 152 5.96 -16.71 1.96
CA TRP A 152 6.53 -15.49 1.39
C TRP A 152 6.99 -15.67 -0.05
N HIS A 153 7.56 -16.82 -0.38
CA HIS A 153 7.98 -17.13 -1.74
C HIS A 153 6.79 -17.12 -2.71
N ARG A 154 5.67 -17.76 -2.33
CA ARG A 154 4.44 -17.77 -3.13
C ARG A 154 3.78 -16.39 -3.24
N ALA A 155 3.85 -15.57 -2.19
CA ALA A 155 3.34 -14.21 -2.22
C ALA A 155 4.14 -13.29 -3.15
N TYR A 156 5.48 -13.32 -3.11
CA TYR A 156 6.31 -12.49 -3.98
C TYR A 156 6.37 -12.98 -5.43
N TRP A 157 6.29 -14.30 -5.66
CA TRP A 157 6.39 -14.92 -6.98
C TRP A 157 5.28 -15.95 -7.15
N PRO A 158 4.02 -15.50 -7.34
CA PRO A 158 2.90 -16.40 -7.55
C PRO A 158 2.99 -17.13 -8.89
N ASP A 159 2.12 -18.12 -9.07
CA ASP A 159 2.05 -18.97 -10.26
C ASP A 159 1.69 -18.17 -11.53
N LYS A 160 1.93 -18.75 -12.70
CA LYS A 160 1.81 -18.04 -14.00
C LYS A 160 0.38 -17.61 -14.34
N ASP A 161 -0.61 -18.26 -13.74
CA ASP A 161 -2.03 -17.98 -13.89
C ASP A 161 -2.54 -16.89 -12.93
N PHE A 162 -1.67 -16.37 -12.04
CA PHE A 162 -2.01 -15.29 -11.12
C PHE A 162 -2.50 -14.05 -11.86
N GLN A 163 -3.73 -13.66 -11.56
CA GLN A 163 -4.33 -12.43 -12.07
C GLN A 163 -4.14 -11.31 -11.04
N PRO A 164 -3.38 -10.26 -11.36
CA PRO A 164 -3.22 -9.14 -10.45
C PRO A 164 -4.55 -8.41 -10.26
N PRO A 165 -5.02 -8.15 -9.02
CA PRO A 165 -6.17 -7.28 -8.79
C PRO A 165 -6.02 -5.93 -9.50
N ARG A 166 -7.12 -5.46 -10.10
CA ARG A 166 -7.21 -4.18 -10.79
C ARG A 166 -8.37 -3.36 -10.23
N PHE A 167 -8.17 -2.06 -10.12
CA PHE A 167 -9.14 -1.07 -9.64
C PHE A 167 -9.08 0.19 -10.50
N GLN A 168 -10.14 0.99 -10.50
CA GLN A 168 -10.27 2.20 -11.33
C GLN A 168 -9.70 3.45 -10.66
N VAL A 169 -9.60 3.45 -9.32
CA VAL A 169 -9.09 4.56 -8.51
C VAL A 169 -7.70 5.03 -8.94
N PRO A 170 -7.46 6.34 -9.13
CA PRO A 170 -6.12 6.87 -9.38
C PRO A 170 -5.20 6.70 -8.16
N VAL A 171 -3.91 6.44 -8.42
CA VAL A 171 -2.88 6.28 -7.37
C VAL A 171 -2.04 7.53 -7.25
N VAL A 172 -1.82 8.00 -6.02
CA VAL A 172 -0.83 9.05 -5.70
C VAL A 172 0.36 8.41 -5.01
N LEU A 173 1.48 8.30 -5.72
CA LEU A 173 2.63 7.52 -5.30
C LEU A 173 3.76 8.42 -4.81
N PHE A 174 3.98 8.41 -3.49
CA PHE A 174 5.14 9.06 -2.89
C PHE A 174 6.26 8.03 -2.74
N LYS A 175 7.36 8.17 -3.48
CA LYS A 175 8.43 7.15 -3.51
C LYS A 175 9.82 7.74 -3.34
N ARG A 176 10.77 6.91 -2.92
CA ARG A 176 12.19 7.25 -3.02
C ARG A 176 12.62 7.35 -4.49
N PRO A 177 13.49 8.32 -4.85
CA PRO A 177 14.03 8.44 -6.20
C PRO A 177 14.75 7.18 -6.65
N GLN A 178 15.55 6.60 -5.76
CA GLN A 178 16.30 5.38 -6.02
C GLN A 178 15.74 4.20 -5.22
N GLN A 179 15.25 3.20 -5.95
CA GLN A 179 14.75 1.96 -5.37
C GLN A 179 15.88 0.91 -5.26
N PRO A 180 15.80 -0.04 -4.32
CA PRO A 180 16.80 -1.09 -4.19
C PRO A 180 16.94 -1.91 -5.48
N SER A 181 18.17 -2.24 -5.86
CA SER A 181 18.49 -2.91 -7.15
C SER A 181 17.88 -4.29 -7.38
N HIS A 182 17.28 -4.89 -6.35
CA HIS A 182 16.59 -6.18 -6.43
C HIS A 182 15.12 -6.05 -6.85
N TYR A 183 14.55 -4.85 -6.86
CA TYR A 183 13.26 -4.60 -7.49
C TYR A 183 13.40 -4.56 -9.01
N ILE A 184 12.29 -4.81 -9.70
CA ILE A 184 12.18 -4.56 -11.15
C ILE A 184 12.36 -3.07 -11.44
N ASP A 185 12.77 -2.74 -12.66
CA ASP A 185 12.88 -1.36 -13.10
C ASP A 185 11.50 -0.85 -13.53
N ASP A 186 10.73 -0.37 -12.55
CA ASP A 186 9.38 0.16 -12.75
C ASP A 186 9.23 1.49 -11.98
N PRO A 187 9.06 2.63 -12.67
CA PRO A 187 8.92 3.93 -12.01
C PRO A 187 7.66 4.03 -11.15
N GLU A 188 6.62 3.27 -11.45
CA GLU A 188 5.31 3.25 -10.77
C GLU A 188 5.22 2.20 -9.67
N LEU A 189 6.33 1.51 -9.37
CA LEU A 189 6.42 0.48 -8.33
C LEU A 189 5.40 -0.67 -8.52
N GLY A 190 5.01 -0.94 -9.77
CA GLY A 190 4.02 -1.94 -10.16
C GLY A 190 2.56 -1.47 -10.13
N TRP A 191 2.28 -0.25 -9.66
CA TRP A 191 0.91 0.23 -9.48
C TRP A 191 0.17 0.56 -10.78
N GLY A 192 0.86 0.90 -11.87
CA GLY A 192 0.22 1.12 -13.18
C GLY A 192 -0.45 -0.12 -13.75
N ARG A 193 -0.02 -1.32 -13.33
CA ARG A 193 -0.69 -2.58 -13.72
C ARG A 193 -1.93 -2.86 -12.89
N ARG A 194 -2.17 -2.09 -11.82
CA ARG A 194 -3.25 -2.26 -10.84
C ARG A 194 -4.30 -1.16 -10.98
N SER A 195 -3.89 0.09 -11.20
CA SER A 195 -4.80 1.23 -11.32
C SER A 195 -5.08 1.58 -12.78
N ALA A 196 -6.36 1.59 -13.17
CA ALA A 196 -6.77 2.14 -14.46
C ALA A 196 -6.87 3.67 -14.46
N GLY A 197 -6.94 4.30 -13.28
CA GLY A 197 -6.95 5.77 -13.11
C GLY A 197 -5.57 6.41 -13.24
N GLY A 198 -4.52 5.62 -13.46
CA GLY A 198 -3.13 6.08 -13.60
C GLY A 198 -2.41 6.30 -12.28
N VAL A 199 -1.12 6.66 -12.38
CA VAL A 199 -0.23 6.84 -11.22
C VAL A 199 0.43 8.22 -11.29
N GLU A 200 0.09 9.11 -10.35
CA GLU A 200 0.79 10.38 -10.13
C GLU A 200 1.99 10.14 -9.21
N ILE A 201 3.22 10.43 -9.67
CA ILE A 201 4.45 10.13 -8.91
C ILE A 201 5.03 11.39 -8.27
N HIS A 202 5.29 11.33 -6.97
CA HIS A 202 6.02 12.33 -6.20
C HIS A 202 7.31 11.74 -5.61
N PRO A 203 8.47 11.94 -6.26
CA PRO A 203 9.74 11.48 -5.71
C PRO A 203 10.17 12.35 -4.52
N ILE A 204 10.48 11.75 -3.39
CA ILE A 204 11.00 12.44 -2.20
C ILE A 204 12.19 11.64 -1.64
N ASP A 205 13.32 12.30 -1.44
CA ASP A 205 14.53 11.67 -0.92
C ASP A 205 14.45 11.49 0.60
N PHE A 206 14.01 10.30 1.04
CA PHE A 206 13.91 9.93 2.45
C PHE A 206 14.32 8.47 2.68
N HIS A 207 14.58 8.10 3.93
CA HIS A 207 14.56 6.70 4.34
C HIS A 207 13.13 6.24 4.59
N HIS A 208 12.77 5.04 4.13
CA HIS A 208 11.40 4.50 4.18
C HIS A 208 10.72 4.63 5.57
N ARG A 209 11.49 4.45 6.66
CA ARG A 209 11.00 4.56 8.05
C ARG A 209 10.84 5.99 8.56
N GLU A 210 11.34 6.98 7.83
CA GLU A 210 11.37 8.40 8.21
C GLU A 210 10.32 9.23 7.48
N MET A 211 9.65 8.64 6.48
CA MET A 211 8.71 9.36 5.64
C MET A 211 7.55 10.03 6.40
N LEU A 212 7.09 9.41 7.51
CA LEU A 212 6.07 9.99 8.40
C LEU A 212 6.68 10.80 9.56
N ARG A 213 7.92 11.27 9.42
CA ARG A 213 8.60 12.17 10.37
C ARG A 213 8.96 13.48 9.71
N GLU A 214 9.17 14.51 10.51
CA GLU A 214 9.68 15.79 10.00
C GLU A 214 11.09 15.63 9.43
N PRO A 215 11.44 16.35 8.35
CA PRO A 215 10.59 17.30 7.61
C PRO A 215 9.69 16.67 6.53
N TYR A 216 9.84 15.36 6.27
CA TYR A 216 9.22 14.67 5.13
C TYR A 216 7.70 14.58 5.23
N VAL A 217 7.17 14.40 6.44
CA VAL A 217 5.72 14.34 6.68
C VAL A 217 5.02 15.65 6.30
N GLY A 218 5.69 16.80 6.52
CA GLY A 218 5.18 18.10 6.07
C GLY A 218 5.13 18.23 4.56
N LEU A 219 6.15 17.73 3.85
CA LEU A 219 6.15 17.71 2.38
C LEU A 219 5.05 16.79 1.82
N VAL A 220 4.90 15.58 2.38
CA VAL A 220 3.83 14.64 2.01
C VAL A 220 2.46 15.27 2.28
N GLY A 221 2.27 15.88 3.45
CA GLY A 221 1.02 16.55 3.80
C GLY A 221 0.66 17.69 2.86
N LYS A 222 1.62 18.55 2.50
CA LYS A 222 1.42 19.63 1.53
C LYS A 222 0.98 19.12 0.16
N LEU A 223 1.67 18.11 -0.37
CA LEU A 223 1.36 17.54 -1.68
C LEU A 223 0.00 16.83 -1.66
N LEU A 224 -0.31 16.11 -0.56
CA LEU A 224 -1.59 15.46 -0.37
C LEU A 224 -2.74 16.47 -0.28
N ALA A 225 -2.55 17.60 0.40
CA ALA A 225 -3.52 18.69 0.47
C ALA A 225 -3.81 19.27 -0.92
N GLN A 226 -2.77 19.51 -1.73
CA GLN A 226 -2.93 19.97 -3.12
C GLN A 226 -3.72 18.96 -3.96
N HIS A 227 -3.46 17.67 -3.79
CA HIS A 227 -4.18 16.64 -4.52
C HIS A 227 -5.66 16.57 -4.09
N LEU A 228 -5.93 16.68 -2.79
CA LEU A 228 -7.30 16.76 -2.24
C LEU A 228 -8.07 17.95 -2.80
N GLU A 229 -7.45 19.14 -2.87
CA GLU A 229 -8.07 20.33 -3.45
C GLU A 229 -8.39 20.15 -4.93
N ARG A 230 -7.42 19.68 -5.74
CA ARG A 230 -7.66 19.39 -7.17
C ARG A 230 -8.80 18.41 -7.38
N TRP A 231 -8.83 17.35 -6.58
CA TRP A 231 -9.87 16.34 -6.65
C TRP A 231 -11.25 16.90 -6.25
N ARG A 232 -11.33 17.73 -5.19
CA ARG A 232 -12.57 18.42 -4.78
C ARG A 232 -13.09 19.34 -5.89
N HIS A 233 -12.21 20.11 -6.54
CA HIS A 233 -12.57 20.98 -7.65
C HIS A 233 -13.11 20.20 -8.85
N SER A 234 -12.42 19.15 -9.28
CA SER A 234 -12.88 18.26 -10.37
C SER A 234 -14.25 17.66 -10.07
N LYS A 235 -14.49 17.22 -8.83
CA LYS A 235 -15.78 16.67 -8.43
C LYS A 235 -16.90 17.72 -8.44
N ALA A 236 -16.61 18.95 -8.01
CA ALA A 236 -17.59 20.04 -8.03
C ALA A 236 -17.98 20.42 -9.47
N GLU A 237 -17.01 20.45 -10.38
CA GLU A 237 -17.22 20.71 -11.80
C GLU A 237 -18.11 19.63 -12.44
N LEU A 238 -17.81 18.35 -12.22
CA LEU A 238 -18.63 17.23 -12.71
C LEU A 238 -20.08 17.32 -12.22
N LYS A 239 -20.30 17.61 -10.93
CA LYS A 239 -21.66 17.82 -10.39
C LYS A 239 -22.40 18.98 -11.04
N SER A 240 -21.69 20.07 -11.36
CA SER A 240 -22.28 21.24 -12.02
C SER A 240 -22.71 20.95 -13.46
N LEU A 241 -21.94 20.15 -14.19
CA LEU A 241 -22.24 19.72 -15.55
C LEU A 241 -23.44 18.78 -15.59
N ASP A 242 -23.52 17.82 -14.66
CA ASP A 242 -24.66 16.92 -14.54
C ASP A 242 -25.97 17.67 -14.21
N ALA A 243 -25.89 18.66 -13.31
CA ALA A 243 -27.03 19.52 -12.99
C ALA A 243 -27.49 20.34 -14.20
N ALA A 244 -26.56 20.91 -14.97
CA ALA A 244 -26.87 21.66 -16.18
C ALA A 244 -27.52 20.76 -17.27
N ALA A 245 -26.98 19.55 -17.50
CA ALA A 245 -27.54 18.59 -18.45
C ALA A 245 -28.97 18.13 -18.06
N GLY A 246 -29.21 17.89 -16.77
CA GLY A 246 -30.54 17.55 -16.25
C GLY A 246 -31.56 18.67 -16.46
N THR A 247 -31.17 19.94 -16.24
CA THR A 247 -32.07 21.08 -16.48
C THR A 247 -32.41 21.28 -17.96
N ALA A 248 -31.45 21.05 -18.87
CA ALA A 248 -31.68 21.14 -20.31
C ALA A 248 -32.64 20.04 -20.83
N ALA A 249 -32.51 18.81 -20.31
CA ALA A 249 -33.40 17.69 -20.68
C ALA A 249 -34.85 17.92 -20.22
N LEU A 250 -35.04 18.49 -19.03
CA LEU A 250 -36.37 18.84 -18.49
C LEU A 250 -37.01 20.02 -19.24
N ALA A 251 -36.21 20.97 -19.72
CA ALA A 251 -36.71 22.07 -20.55
C ALA A 251 -37.16 21.58 -21.94
N GLY A 252 -36.45 20.63 -22.54
CA GLY A 252 -36.80 20.03 -23.84
C GLY A 252 -38.10 19.21 -23.83
N GLN A 253 -38.44 18.55 -22.72
CA GLN A 253 -39.69 17.77 -22.58
C GLN A 253 -40.93 18.61 -22.29
N ARG A 254 -40.79 19.89 -21.89
CA ARG A 254 -41.92 20.80 -21.65
C ARG A 254 -42.32 21.62 -22.87
N MET A 255 -41.54 21.55 -23.95
CA MET A 255 -41.81 22.26 -25.21
C MET A 255 -42.32 21.33 -26.33
N SER A 256 -42.64 20.09 -26.00
CA SER A 256 -43.21 19.07 -26.89
C SER A 256 -44.64 18.73 -26.52
#